data_AF-A0A962XZD1-F1
#
_entry.id   AF-A0A962XZD1-F1
#
_cell.length_a   1.000
_cell.length_b   1.000
_cell.length_c   1.000
_cell.angle_alpha   90.00
_cell.angle_beta   90.00
_cell.angle_gamma   90.00
#
_symmetry.space_group_name_H-M   'P 1'
#
loop_
_entity.id
_entity.type
_entity.pdbx_description
1 polymer ?
#
loop_
_entity_poly.entity_id
_entity_poly.type
_entity_poly.pdbx_seq_one_letter_code
_entity_poly.pdbx_strand_id
1 'polypeptide(L)'
;MRLRKPRLGIALGSGSARGWAHIGVLRALEQAGIVPDVVSGTSIGALVGAAYASGRLGPLEEWVARIDWWEIIRYMDMSRGGVEGERLMRAFGERVEDVPIETLP
;
A
#
# COMPACT_ATOMS: atom_id res chain seq x y z
N MET A 1 -36.26 12.39 5.29
CA MET A 1 -35.06 11.91 6.00
C MET A 1 -33.92 11.80 4.99
N ARG A 2 -32.82 12.55 5.16
CA ARG A 2 -31.59 12.34 4.37
C ARG A 2 -30.92 11.07 4.93
N LEU A 3 -30.85 10.01 4.14
CA LEU A 3 -30.07 8.83 4.52
C LEU A 3 -28.60 9.26 4.67
N ARG A 4 -28.01 9.02 5.85
CA ARG A 4 -26.60 9.32 6.08
C ARG A 4 -25.78 8.42 5.14
N LYS A 5 -24.84 9.01 4.39
CA LYS A 5 -23.93 8.22 3.54
C LYS A 5 -23.23 7.18 4.43
N PRO A 6 -23.25 5.88 4.08
CA PRO A 6 -22.55 4.87 4.85
C PRO A 6 -21.04 5.13 4.80
N ARG A 7 -20.34 4.85 5.90
CA ARG A 7 -18.87 4.87 5.90
C ARG A 7 -18.37 3.62 5.20
N LEU A 8 -17.44 3.79 4.26
CA LEU A 8 -16.83 2.71 3.50
C LEU A 8 -15.43 2.40 4.04
N GLY A 9 -15.18 1.14 4.39
CA GLY A 9 -13.84 0.67 4.76
C GLY A 9 -13.29 -0.29 3.71
N ILE A 10 -11.97 -0.27 3.51
CA ILE A 10 -11.24 -1.24 2.69
C ILE A 10 -10.17 -1.96 3.51
N ALA A 11 -10.06 -3.27 3.32
CA ALA A 11 -9.07 -4.13 3.97
C ALA A 11 -8.15 -4.77 2.90
N LEU A 12 -6.87 -4.42 2.94
CA LEU A 12 -5.84 -4.85 1.99
C LEU A 12 -5.01 -5.99 2.60
N GLY A 13 -5.24 -7.21 2.14
CA GLY A 13 -4.53 -8.39 2.65
C GLY A 13 -3.03 -8.40 2.33
N SER A 14 -2.30 -9.31 2.98
CA SER A 14 -0.93 -9.67 2.55
C SER A 14 -0.97 -10.41 1.20
N GLY A 15 0.19 -10.65 0.57
CA GLY A 15 0.24 -11.37 -0.69
C GLY A 15 1.60 -11.42 -1.38
N SER A 16 2.68 -11.11 -0.65
CA SER A 16 4.02 -10.93 -1.23
C SER A 16 3.91 -10.09 -2.51
N ALA A 17 4.64 -10.44 -3.56
CA ALA A 17 4.65 -9.66 -4.78
C ALA A 17 3.31 -9.63 -5.55
N ARG A 18 2.33 -10.51 -5.27
CA ARG A 18 0.97 -10.35 -5.82
C ARG A 18 0.16 -9.25 -5.12
N GLY A 19 0.59 -8.84 -3.92
CA GLY A 19 -0.05 -7.78 -3.15
C GLY A 19 -0.04 -6.42 -3.86
N TRP A 20 0.84 -6.21 -4.84
CA TRP A 20 0.84 -4.98 -5.66
C TRP A 20 -0.44 -4.79 -6.47
N ALA A 21 -1.21 -5.87 -6.71
CA ALA A 21 -2.53 -5.77 -7.32
C ALA A 21 -3.50 -4.84 -6.56
N HIS A 22 -3.27 -4.62 -5.25
CA HIS A 22 -4.03 -3.64 -4.46
C HIS A 22 -3.95 -2.22 -5.02
N ILE A 23 -2.86 -1.84 -5.68
CA ILE A 23 -2.73 -0.55 -6.37
C ILE A 23 -3.80 -0.44 -7.46
N GLY A 24 -3.90 -1.46 -8.32
CA GLY A 24 -4.90 -1.51 -9.39
C GLY A 24 -6.33 -1.54 -8.86
N VAL A 25 -6.59 -2.26 -7.75
CA VAL A 25 -7.91 -2.25 -7.09
C VAL A 25 -8.28 -0.84 -6.63
N LEU A 26 -7.36 -0.15 -5.95
CA LEU A 26 -7.61 1.23 -5.48
C LEU A 26 -7.84 2.18 -6.65
N ARG A 27 -7.06 2.08 -7.74
CA ARG A 27 -7.28 2.88 -8.95
C ARG A 27 -8.65 2.64 -9.58
N ALA A 28 -9.07 1.38 -9.68
CA ALA A 28 -10.37 1.04 -10.23
C ALA A 28 -11.53 1.59 -9.37
N LEU A 29 -11.38 1.55 -8.04
CA LEU A 29 -12.34 2.16 -7.12
C LEU A 29 -12.40 3.68 -7.28
N GLU A 30 -11.26 4.37 -7.33
CA GLU A 30 -11.20 5.82 -7.57
C GLU A 30 -11.86 6.21 -8.90
N GLN A 31 -11.57 5.48 -9.99
CA GLN A 31 -12.17 5.70 -11.30
C GLN A 31 -13.69 5.50 -11.29
N ALA A 32 -14.20 4.61 -10.45
CA ALA A 32 -15.63 4.39 -10.24
C ALA A 32 -16.27 5.42 -9.28
N GLY A 33 -15.50 6.38 -8.75
CA GLY A 33 -15.97 7.35 -7.75
C GLY A 33 -16.19 6.74 -6.36
N ILE A 34 -15.60 5.57 -6.09
CA ILE A 34 -15.68 4.86 -4.82
C ILE A 34 -14.42 5.16 -4.01
N VAL A 35 -14.55 6.01 -3.00
CA VAL A 35 -13.43 6.41 -2.12
C VAL A 35 -13.68 5.88 -0.71
N PRO A 36 -12.83 4.97 -0.19
CA PRO A 36 -12.92 4.49 1.19
C PRO A 36 -12.65 5.60 2.20
N ASP A 37 -13.44 5.64 3.28
CA ASP A 37 -13.23 6.51 4.45
C ASP A 37 -12.26 5.90 5.47
N VAL A 38 -12.01 4.59 5.38
CA VAL A 38 -11.12 3.85 6.29
C VAL A 38 -10.32 2.85 5.48
N VAL A 39 -9.01 2.78 5.76
CA VAL A 39 -8.08 1.87 5.09
C VAL A 39 -7.36 1.05 6.15
N SER A 40 -7.31 -0.26 5.97
CA SER A 40 -6.52 -1.18 6.79
C SER A 40 -5.73 -2.09 5.87
N GLY A 41 -4.54 -2.52 6.30
CA GLY A 41 -3.72 -3.41 5.51
C GLY A 41 -2.74 -4.25 6.32
N THR A 42 -2.23 -5.32 5.71
CA THR A 42 -1.22 -6.22 6.29
C THR A 42 -0.07 -6.43 5.33
N SER A 43 1.18 -6.30 5.81
CA SER A 43 2.39 -6.45 4.99
C SER A 43 2.35 -5.52 3.76
N ILE A 44 2.43 -6.05 2.53
CA ILE A 44 2.33 -5.23 1.30
C ILE A 44 1.00 -4.49 1.21
N GLY A 45 -0.10 -5.06 1.72
CA GLY A 45 -1.37 -4.32 1.82
C GLY A 45 -1.28 -3.11 2.75
N ALA A 46 -0.46 -3.17 3.81
CA ALA A 46 -0.23 -2.03 4.69
C ALA A 46 0.60 -0.95 3.99
N LEU A 47 1.63 -1.33 3.22
CA LEU A 47 2.44 -0.38 2.42
C LEU A 47 1.59 0.34 1.38
N VAL A 48 0.80 -0.41 0.62
CA VAL A 48 -0.13 0.16 -0.36
C VAL A 48 -1.19 1.03 0.33
N GLY A 49 -1.74 0.57 1.45
CA GLY A 49 -2.72 1.33 2.23
C GLY A 49 -2.17 2.64 2.79
N ALA A 50 -0.94 2.64 3.31
CA ALA A 50 -0.26 3.83 3.81
C ALA A 50 0.05 4.82 2.68
N ALA A 51 0.52 4.33 1.53
CA ALA A 51 0.72 5.19 0.35
C ALA A 51 -0.61 5.78 -0.14
N TYR A 52 -1.68 5.00 -0.13
CA TYR A 52 -3.02 5.49 -0.49
C TYR A 52 -3.53 6.57 0.46
N ALA A 53 -3.53 6.29 1.78
CA ALA A 53 -4.00 7.23 2.80
C ALA A 53 -3.18 8.54 2.84
N SER A 54 -1.90 8.48 2.46
CA SER A 54 -1.03 9.66 2.40
C SER A 54 -1.00 10.36 1.05
N GLY A 55 -1.85 9.98 0.09
CA GLY A 55 -1.90 10.60 -1.25
C GLY A 55 -0.70 10.27 -2.15
N ARG A 56 0.09 9.25 -1.80
CA ARG A 56 1.33 8.84 -2.48
C ARG A 56 1.20 7.53 -3.27
N LEU A 57 -0.03 7.13 -3.64
CA LEU A 57 -0.25 5.91 -4.44
C LEU A 57 0.46 5.98 -5.80
N GLY A 58 0.51 7.15 -6.45
CA GLY A 58 1.19 7.35 -7.74
C GLY A 58 2.71 7.10 -7.67
N PRO A 59 3.46 7.80 -6.79
CA PRO A 59 4.88 7.53 -6.59
C PRO A 59 5.18 6.06 -6.26
N LEU A 60 4.34 5.41 -5.44
CA LEU A 60 4.48 3.98 -5.16
C LEU A 60 4.30 3.13 -6.43
N GLU A 61 3.25 3.38 -7.20
CA GLU A 61 2.94 2.70 -8.46
C GLU A 61 4.11 2.79 -9.45
N GLU A 62 4.68 3.99 -9.63
CA GLU A 62 5.82 4.18 -10.52
C GLU A 62 7.09 3.44 -10.06
N TRP A 63 7.31 3.30 -8.76
CA TRP A 63 8.44 2.54 -8.24
C TRP A 63 8.24 1.04 -8.44
N VAL A 64 7.06 0.52 -8.11
CA VAL A 64 6.71 -0.88 -8.29
C VAL A 64 6.75 -1.28 -9.77
N ALA A 65 6.40 -0.38 -10.69
CA ALA A 65 6.50 -0.64 -12.12
C ALA A 65 7.94 -0.72 -12.64
N ARG A 66 8.92 -0.16 -11.91
CA ARG A 66 10.32 -0.06 -12.31
C ARG A 66 11.26 -1.06 -11.62
N ILE A 67 10.81 -1.69 -10.53
CA ILE A 67 11.63 -2.62 -9.75
C ILE A 67 11.68 -3.99 -10.41
N ASP A 68 12.86 -4.59 -10.50
CA ASP A 68 13.01 -5.96 -10.96
C ASP A 68 12.44 -6.95 -9.95
N TRP A 69 11.76 -7.99 -10.44
CA TRP A 69 11.16 -9.03 -9.59
C TRP A 69 12.20 -9.70 -8.67
N TRP A 70 13.45 -9.79 -9.11
CA TRP A 70 14.57 -10.30 -8.31
C TRP A 70 15.02 -9.32 -7.20
N GLU A 71 14.78 -8.02 -7.34
CA GLU A 71 14.98 -7.06 -6.24
C GLU A 71 13.87 -7.18 -5.19
N ILE A 72 12.61 -7.37 -5.60
CA ILE A 72 11.52 -7.63 -4.65
C ILE A 72 11.78 -8.91 -3.86
N ILE A 73 12.18 -10.00 -4.51
CA ILE A 73 12.52 -11.26 -3.83
C ILE A 73 13.71 -11.09 -2.88
N ARG A 74 14.74 -10.31 -3.27
CA ARG A 74 15.88 -9.98 -2.41
C ARG A 74 15.50 -9.13 -1.20
N TYR A 75 14.49 -8.27 -1.31
CA TYR A 75 13.93 -7.54 -0.16
C TYR A 75 13.07 -8.41 0.75
N MET A 76 12.66 -9.60 0.29
CA MET A 76 11.92 -10.58 1.08
C MET A 76 12.82 -11.71 1.62
N ASP A 77 14.15 -11.53 1.59
CA ASP A 77 15.19 -12.56 1.78
C ASP A 77 14.75 -13.66 2.78
N MET A 78 14.44 -14.85 2.26
CA MET A 78 13.95 -15.99 3.03
C MET A 78 15.11 -16.83 3.59
N SER A 79 16.26 -16.23 3.83
CA SER A 79 17.50 -16.97 4.07
C SER A 79 17.58 -17.65 5.44
N ARG A 80 16.71 -17.33 6.42
CA ARG A 80 16.78 -17.91 7.79
C ARG A 80 15.45 -18.06 8.56
N GLY A 81 14.32 -18.28 7.88
CA GLY A 81 13.03 -18.51 8.56
C GLY A 81 12.33 -17.26 9.09
N GLY A 82 12.73 -16.08 8.62
CA GLY A 82 12.07 -14.80 8.83
C GLY A 82 12.30 -13.87 7.63
N VAL A 83 11.42 -12.87 7.46
CA VAL A 83 11.49 -11.88 6.38
C VAL A 83 12.23 -10.64 6.93
N GLU A 84 13.42 -10.34 6.42
CA GLU A 84 14.16 -9.13 6.80
C GLU A 84 13.56 -7.89 6.08
N GLY A 85 12.48 -7.35 6.67
CA GLY A 85 11.70 -6.25 6.09
C GLY A 85 12.39 -4.88 6.07
N GLU A 86 13.55 -4.71 6.72
CA GLU A 86 14.19 -3.39 6.86
C GLU A 86 14.62 -2.76 5.53
N ARG A 87 15.12 -3.57 4.58
CA ARG A 87 15.50 -3.04 3.26
C ARG A 87 14.29 -2.56 2.46
N LEU A 88 13.19 -3.29 2.54
CA LEU A 88 11.92 -2.90 1.93
C LEU A 88 11.40 -1.60 2.56
N MET A 89 11.42 -1.53 3.90
CA MET A 89 10.98 -0.35 4.63
C MET A 89 11.85 0.88 4.34
N ARG A 90 13.17 0.70 4.19
CA ARG A 90 14.07 1.79 3.78
C ARG A 90 13.75 2.28 2.38
N ALA A 91 13.62 1.37 1.41
CA ALA A 91 13.28 1.73 0.04
C ALA A 91 11.91 2.43 -0.06
N PHE A 92 10.96 2.00 0.78
CA PHE A 92 9.65 2.65 0.93
C PHE A 92 9.78 4.04 1.54
N GLY A 93 10.48 4.21 2.66
CA GLY A 93 10.63 5.51 3.34
C GLY A 93 11.39 6.57 2.54
N GLU A 94 12.25 6.18 1.59
CA GLU A 94 12.87 7.10 0.64
C GLU A 94 11.89 7.70 -0.38
N ARG A 95 10.72 7.08 -0.58
CA ARG A 95 9.79 7.37 -1.68
C ARG A 95 8.39 7.74 -1.22
N VAL A 96 8.00 7.20 -0.07
CA VAL A 96 6.82 7.59 0.68
C VAL A 96 7.37 8.34 1.88
N GLU A 97 7.20 9.66 1.87
CA GLU A 97 7.61 10.51 2.98
C GLU A 97 7.01 9.97 4.28
N ASP A 98 7.86 9.84 5.29
CA ASP A 98 7.45 9.37 6.61
C ASP A 98 6.61 10.47 7.27
N VAL A 99 5.30 10.30 7.19
CA VAL A 99 4.32 11.22 7.75
C VAL A 99 3.72 10.62 9.02
N PRO A 100 3.63 11.37 10.13
CA PRO A 100 2.98 10.87 11.34
C PRO A 100 1.53 10.49 11.04
N ILE A 101 1.11 9.32 11.50
CA ILE A 101 -0.22 8.75 11.16
C ILE A 101 -1.37 9.67 11.57
N GLU A 102 -1.19 10.44 12.64
CA GLU A 102 -2.14 11.43 13.15
C GLU A 102 -2.31 12.65 12.24
N THR A 103 -1.41 12.86 11.28
CA THR A 103 -1.49 13.95 10.30
C THR A 103 -2.19 13.56 9.01
N LEU A 104 -2.53 12.28 8.86
CA LEU A 104 -3.26 11.78 7.69
C LEU A 104 -4.70 12.31 7.69
N PRO A 105 -5.26 12.59 6.49
CA PRO A 105 -6.61 13.10 6.32
C PRO A 105 -7.72 12.12 6.76
#